data_AF-A0A7S1S2A2-F1
#
_entry.id   AF-A0A7S1S2A2-F1
#
_cell.length_a   1.000
_cell.length_b   1.000
_cell.length_c   1.000
_cell.angle_alpha   90.00
_cell.angle_beta   90.00
_cell.angle_gamma   90.00
#
_symmetry.space_group_name_H-M   'P 1'
#
loop_
_entity.id
_entity.type
_entity.pdbx_description
1 polymer ?
#
loop_
_entity_poly.entity_id
_entity_poly.type
_entity_poly.pdbx_seq_one_letter_code
_entity_poly.pdbx_strand_id
1 'polypeptide(L)'
;RPAQDRLLEASARDGAQDSPRELDMEGWPEEAGVEERTSRSRTNRRPCKAKRNRYKAFVDGVEIMIRQDPHGFNIEQVRIPQFVSSQENLHAKFLCRTRNFQQELLSGRLSMARGGSLHG
;
A
#
# COMPACT_ATOMS: atom_id res chain seq x y z
N ARG A 1 39.23 -35.52 -6.92
CA ARG A 1 39.79 -34.31 -7.59
C ARG A 1 38.80 -33.87 -8.66
N PRO A 2 38.06 -32.78 -8.44
CA PRO A 2 38.15 -31.71 -9.43
C PRO A 2 37.96 -30.32 -8.81
N ALA A 3 38.73 -29.35 -9.33
CA ALA A 3 38.36 -27.94 -9.50
C ALA A 3 39.67 -27.20 -9.79
N GLN A 4 39.93 -26.95 -11.07
CA GLN A 4 40.91 -25.94 -11.46
C GLN A 4 40.15 -24.61 -11.49
N ASP A 5 40.43 -23.77 -10.49
CA ASP A 5 39.87 -22.44 -10.37
C ASP A 5 40.70 -21.47 -11.23
N ARG A 6 40.00 -20.75 -12.10
CA ARG A 6 40.55 -19.97 -13.21
C ARG A 6 40.53 -18.49 -12.80
N LEU A 7 41.74 -17.96 -12.61
CA LEU A 7 42.11 -16.56 -12.45
C LEU A 7 41.46 -15.64 -13.52
N LEU A 8 41.00 -14.44 -13.13
CA LEU A 8 40.98 -13.18 -13.94
C LEU A 8 40.36 -12.05 -13.08
N GLU A 9 41.19 -11.21 -12.47
CA GLU A 9 41.62 -9.87 -12.92
C GLU A 9 40.72 -8.73 -12.39
N ALA A 10 41.31 -7.99 -11.46
CA ALA A 10 40.87 -6.67 -11.03
C ALA A 10 41.15 -5.66 -12.16
N SER A 11 40.21 -4.76 -12.42
CA SER A 11 40.47 -3.55 -13.20
C SER A 11 39.79 -2.37 -12.55
N ALA A 12 40.66 -1.49 -12.03
CA ALA A 12 40.37 -0.15 -11.56
C ALA A 12 39.90 0.75 -12.70
N ARG A 13 38.93 1.62 -12.41
CA ARG A 13 38.50 2.81 -13.17
C ARG A 13 37.70 3.70 -12.23
N ASP A 14 37.67 5.02 -12.28
CA ASP A 14 38.53 6.09 -12.78
C ASP A 14 37.84 7.35 -12.22
N GLY A 15 38.58 8.45 -12.05
CA GLY A 15 38.10 9.64 -11.36
C GLY A 15 36.97 10.39 -12.08
N ALA A 16 36.15 11.09 -11.31
CA ALA A 16 35.36 12.21 -11.80
C ALA A 16 35.37 13.31 -10.73
N GLN A 17 36.16 14.36 -10.97
CA GLN A 17 36.06 15.62 -10.24
C GLN A 17 34.94 16.43 -10.90
N ASP A 18 33.87 16.70 -10.15
CA ASP A 18 32.75 17.53 -10.59
C ASP A 18 32.91 18.91 -9.93
N SER A 19 33.27 19.92 -10.72
CA SER A 19 33.35 21.31 -10.28
C SER A 19 31.94 21.91 -10.21
N PRO A 20 31.51 22.46 -9.06
CA PRO A 20 30.20 23.08 -8.92
C PRO A 20 30.10 24.35 -9.77
N ARG A 21 29.15 24.35 -10.69
CA ARG A 21 28.77 25.52 -11.49
C ARG A 21 27.96 26.46 -10.60
N GLU A 22 28.58 27.56 -10.18
CA GLU A 22 27.89 28.66 -9.50
C GLU A 22 26.72 29.12 -10.38
N LEU A 23 25.50 29.00 -9.84
CA LEU A 23 24.27 29.50 -10.44
C LEU A 23 23.81 30.67 -9.59
N ASP A 24 23.81 31.84 -10.22
CA ASP A 24 23.33 33.12 -9.74
C ASP A 24 21.99 32.99 -9.00
N MET A 25 22.03 33.35 -7.72
CA MET A 25 20.91 33.35 -6.80
C MET A 25 20.26 34.75 -6.79
N GLU A 26 19.59 35.11 -7.88
CA GLU A 26 18.74 36.31 -7.92
C GLU A 26 17.27 35.95 -8.17
N GLY A 27 16.42 36.32 -7.21
CA GLY A 27 14.99 36.53 -7.43
C GLY A 27 14.06 35.36 -7.10
N TRP A 28 13.92 35.02 -5.81
CA TRP A 28 12.77 34.24 -5.35
C TRP A 28 11.69 35.18 -4.78
N PRO A 29 10.55 35.37 -5.45
CA PRO A 29 9.46 36.16 -4.90
C PRO A 29 8.80 35.44 -3.73
N GLU A 30 8.63 36.21 -2.67
CA GLU A 30 7.98 35.90 -1.40
C GLU A 30 6.46 35.99 -1.61
N GLU A 31 5.78 34.87 -1.87
CA GLU A 31 4.31 34.85 -1.90
C GLU A 31 3.78 33.63 -1.16
N ALA A 32 3.00 33.91 -0.12
CA ALA A 32 2.42 32.96 0.80
C ALA A 32 1.40 32.05 0.11
N GLY A 33 1.83 30.83 -0.20
CA GLY A 33 0.95 29.70 -0.54
C GLY A 33 1.12 28.60 0.49
N VAL A 34 0.04 28.26 1.21
CA VAL A 34 -0.05 27.05 2.02
C VAL A 34 -0.06 25.85 1.06
N GLU A 35 1.10 25.48 0.53
CA GLU A 35 1.26 24.32 -0.33
C GLU A 35 1.40 23.06 0.53
N GLU A 36 0.28 22.34 0.58
CA GLU A 36 0.15 20.93 0.86
C GLU A 36 1.42 20.15 0.45
N ARG A 37 2.21 19.73 1.45
CA ARG A 37 3.31 18.79 1.26
C ARG A 37 2.77 17.40 0.94
N THR A 38 2.22 17.22 -0.25
CA THR A 38 2.09 15.90 -0.89
C THR A 38 3.13 15.81 -2.00
N SER A 39 4.39 15.85 -1.58
CA SER A 39 5.54 15.63 -2.44
C SER A 39 5.45 14.25 -3.12
N ARG A 40 5.58 14.31 -4.44
CA ARG A 40 5.49 13.22 -5.41
C ARG A 40 6.60 12.19 -5.13
N SER A 41 6.21 11.01 -4.66
CA SER A 41 6.92 9.75 -4.91
C SER A 41 5.85 8.71 -5.23
N ARG A 42 5.45 8.69 -6.50
CA ARG A 42 4.53 7.70 -7.03
C ARG A 42 5.35 6.45 -7.30
N THR A 43 4.90 5.32 -6.72
CA THR A 43 5.33 3.92 -6.91
C THR A 43 6.41 3.40 -5.93
N ASN A 44 6.11 2.25 -5.32
CA ASN A 44 6.94 1.41 -4.41
C ASN A 44 7.14 1.74 -2.92
N ARG A 45 6.72 2.89 -2.36
CA ARG A 45 6.72 3.02 -0.89
C ARG A 45 5.50 2.35 -0.26
N ARG A 46 5.74 1.35 0.61
CA ARG A 46 4.69 0.71 1.41
C ARG A 46 3.94 1.78 2.23
N PRO A 47 2.61 1.69 2.37
CA PRO A 47 1.86 2.59 3.24
C PRO A 47 2.35 2.50 4.69
N CYS A 48 2.36 3.64 5.39
CA CYS A 48 2.74 3.71 6.80
C CYS A 48 1.83 2.82 7.67
N LYS A 49 2.31 2.45 8.87
CA LYS A 49 1.61 1.56 9.80
C LYS A 49 0.18 2.04 10.10
N ALA A 50 0.01 3.32 10.37
CA ALA A 50 -1.30 3.91 10.67
C ALA A 50 -2.31 3.73 9.51
N LYS A 51 -1.90 4.02 8.27
CA LYS A 51 -2.76 3.85 7.08
C LYS A 51 -3.14 2.38 6.87
N ARG A 52 -2.18 1.46 7.04
CA ARG A 52 -2.46 0.02 6.95
C ARG A 52 -3.44 -0.45 8.01
N ASN A 53 -3.24 -0.06 9.26
CA ASN A 53 -4.10 -0.47 10.36
C ASN A 53 -5.52 0.08 10.19
N ARG A 54 -5.66 1.32 9.71
CA ARG A 54 -6.98 1.91 9.43
C ARG A 54 -7.74 1.13 8.36
N TYR A 55 -7.07 0.76 7.27
CA TYR A 55 -7.67 -0.08 6.24
C TYR A 55 -8.01 -1.48 6.76
N LYS A 56 -7.09 -2.10 7.51
CA LYS A 56 -7.29 -3.43 8.11
C LYS A 56 -8.51 -3.44 9.04
N ALA A 57 -8.58 -2.50 9.99
CA ALA A 57 -9.71 -2.41 10.93
C ALA A 57 -11.05 -2.21 10.22
N PHE A 58 -11.09 -1.40 9.15
CA PHE A 58 -12.29 -1.24 8.34
C PHE A 58 -12.71 -2.55 7.66
N VAL A 59 -11.76 -3.23 7.00
CA VAL A 59 -12.01 -4.52 6.34
C VAL A 59 -12.44 -5.59 7.35
N ASP A 60 -11.75 -5.68 8.48
CA ASP A 60 -12.06 -6.64 9.54
C ASP A 60 -13.50 -6.43 10.05
N GLY A 61 -13.92 -5.17 10.23
CA GLY A 61 -15.30 -4.83 10.60
C GLY A 61 -16.32 -5.29 9.55
N VAL A 62 -16.01 -5.10 8.27
CA VAL A 62 -16.88 -5.58 7.16
C VAL A 62 -16.93 -7.10 7.09
N GLU A 63 -15.79 -7.78 7.24
CA GLU A 63 -15.73 -9.25 7.27
C GLU A 63 -16.52 -9.82 8.46
N ILE A 64 -16.53 -9.15 9.62
CA ILE A 64 -17.38 -9.54 10.75
C ILE A 64 -18.87 -9.46 10.39
N MET A 65 -19.30 -8.39 9.72
CA MET A 65 -20.69 -8.27 9.26
C MET A 65 -21.08 -9.40 8.29
N ILE A 66 -20.19 -9.74 7.35
CA ILE A 66 -20.42 -10.84 6.40
C ILE A 66 -20.47 -12.19 7.12
N ARG A 67 -19.63 -12.42 8.13
CA ARG A 67 -19.69 -13.66 8.92
C ARG A 67 -20.99 -13.77 9.72
N GLN A 68 -21.60 -12.66 10.13
CA GLN A 68 -22.87 -12.68 10.87
C GLN A 68 -24.04 -12.99 9.94
N ASP A 69 -24.04 -12.44 8.72
CA ASP A 69 -25.08 -12.68 7.74
C ASP A 69 -24.50 -12.75 6.30
N PRO A 70 -24.00 -13.93 5.87
CA PRO A 70 -23.37 -14.06 4.57
C PRO A 70 -24.36 -13.98 3.41
N HIS A 71 -25.64 -14.32 3.64
CA HIS A 71 -26.68 -14.32 2.61
C HIS A 71 -27.37 -12.97 2.45
N GLY A 72 -27.56 -12.21 3.54
CA GLY A 72 -28.20 -10.90 3.51
C GLY A 72 -27.23 -9.72 3.37
N PHE A 73 -25.91 -9.93 3.47
CA PHE A 73 -24.95 -8.86 3.29
C PHE A 73 -24.95 -8.30 1.85
N ASN A 74 -25.22 -6.99 1.74
CA ASN A 74 -25.13 -6.24 0.49
C ASN A 74 -23.96 -5.22 0.53
N ILE A 75 -22.98 -5.43 -0.34
CA ILE A 75 -21.78 -4.59 -0.43
C ILE A 75 -22.08 -3.14 -0.83
N GLU A 76 -23.13 -2.90 -1.63
CA GLU A 76 -23.46 -1.57 -2.14
C GLU A 76 -24.05 -0.66 -1.05
N GLN A 77 -24.56 -1.24 0.03
CA GLN A 77 -25.11 -0.51 1.17
C GLN A 77 -24.05 -0.19 2.23
N VAL A 78 -22.83 -0.72 2.10
CA VAL A 78 -21.75 -0.46 3.04
C VAL A 78 -21.30 0.99 2.90
N ARG A 79 -21.29 1.72 4.02
CA ARG A 79 -20.71 3.07 4.06
C ARG A 79 -19.19 2.99 3.92
N ILE A 80 -18.69 3.24 2.72
CA ILE A 80 -17.26 3.24 2.43
C ILE A 80 -16.66 4.57 2.89
N PRO A 81 -15.65 4.56 3.78
CA PRO A 81 -14.99 5.79 4.23
C PRO A 81 -14.32 6.55 3.09
N GLN A 82 -14.29 7.89 3.20
CA GLN A 82 -13.71 8.77 2.19
C GLN A 82 -12.27 8.41 1.80
N PHE A 83 -11.45 7.94 2.74
CA PHE A 83 -10.06 7.57 2.47
C PHE A 83 -9.90 6.31 1.59
N VAL A 84 -10.95 5.50 1.48
CA VAL A 84 -11.03 4.33 0.59
C VAL A 84 -11.69 4.74 -0.72
N SER A 85 -12.81 5.46 -0.67
CA SER A 85 -13.55 5.86 -1.88
C SER A 85 -12.82 6.88 -2.75
N SER A 86 -11.99 7.75 -2.17
CA SER A 86 -11.17 8.70 -2.92
C SER A 86 -10.02 8.05 -3.70
N GLN A 87 -9.70 6.78 -3.43
CA GLN A 87 -8.62 6.04 -4.05
C GLN A 87 -9.20 4.83 -4.78
N GLU A 88 -9.39 4.96 -6.10
CA GLU A 88 -9.98 3.92 -6.94
C GLU A 88 -9.34 2.54 -6.75
N ASN A 89 -8.01 2.47 -6.65
CA ASN A 89 -7.29 1.22 -6.40
C ASN A 89 -7.63 0.57 -5.05
N LEU A 90 -7.77 1.37 -3.99
CA LEU A 90 -8.16 0.85 -2.68
C LEU A 90 -9.63 0.45 -2.66
N HIS A 91 -10.48 1.23 -3.34
CA HIS A 91 -11.89 0.92 -3.49
C HIS A 91 -12.11 -0.41 -4.23
N ALA A 92 -11.50 -0.57 -5.41
CA ALA A 92 -11.56 -1.82 -6.17
C ALA A 92 -11.02 -3.00 -5.38
N LYS A 93 -9.89 -2.82 -4.67
CA LYS A 93 -9.32 -3.85 -3.79
C LYS A 93 -10.26 -4.24 -2.66
N PHE A 94 -10.93 -3.26 -2.05
CA PHE A 94 -11.92 -3.50 -1.01
C PHE A 94 -13.09 -4.31 -1.59
N LEU A 95 -13.69 -3.88 -2.70
CA LEU A 95 -14.82 -4.57 -3.31
C LEU A 95 -14.48 -6.01 -3.70
N CYS A 96 -13.32 -6.22 -4.33
CA CYS A 96 -12.85 -7.55 -4.71
C CYS A 96 -12.66 -8.45 -3.48
N ARG A 97 -11.96 -7.96 -2.44
CA ARG A 97 -11.75 -8.72 -1.21
C ARG A 97 -13.07 -9.10 -0.54
N THR A 98 -13.97 -8.14 -0.39
CA THR A 98 -15.27 -8.33 0.28
C THR A 98 -16.15 -9.33 -0.48
N ARG A 99 -16.22 -9.23 -1.81
CA ARG A 99 -16.96 -10.18 -2.66
C ARG A 99 -16.38 -11.59 -2.57
N ASN A 100 -15.07 -11.73 -2.68
CA ASN A 100 -14.41 -13.03 -2.57
C ASN A 100 -14.66 -13.65 -1.20
N PHE A 101 -14.54 -12.85 -0.13
CA PHE A 101 -14.78 -13.33 1.23
C PHE A 101 -16.23 -13.84 1.43
N GLN A 102 -17.22 -13.10 0.91
CA GLN A 102 -18.62 -13.54 0.94
C GLN A 102 -18.81 -14.83 0.11
N GLN A 103 -18.29 -14.89 -1.10
CA GLN A 103 -18.38 -16.08 -1.95
C GLN A 103 -17.71 -17.31 -1.31
N GLU A 104 -16.58 -17.12 -0.65
CA GLU A 104 -15.86 -18.18 0.04
C GLU A 104 -16.65 -18.72 1.24
N LEU A 105 -17.34 -17.86 1.99
CA LEU A 105 -18.26 -18.28 3.06
C LEU A 105 -19.49 -19.01 2.49
N LEU A 106 -20.10 -18.48 1.43
CA LEU A 106 -21.25 -19.11 0.78
C LEU A 106 -20.91 -20.46 0.13
N SER A 107 -19.71 -20.61 -0.41
CA SER A 107 -19.21 -21.87 -0.98
C SER A 107 -18.70 -22.86 0.06
N GLY A 108 -18.71 -22.50 1.35
CA GLY A 108 -18.19 -23.34 2.44
C GLY A 108 -16.68 -23.54 2.43
N ARG A 109 -15.94 -22.80 1.57
CA ARG A 109 -14.47 -22.87 1.49
C ARG A 109 -13.79 -22.20 2.69
N LEU A 110 -14.44 -21.20 3.26
CA LEU A 110 -14.08 -20.64 4.56
C LEU A 110 -15.03 -21.18 5.61
N SER A 111 -14.46 -21.75 6.68
CA SER A 111 -15.26 -22.09 7.85
C SER A 111 -15.55 -20.82 8.65
N MET A 112 -16.75 -20.76 9.24
CA MET A 112 -17.18 -19.68 10.15
C MET A 112 -16.40 -19.68 11.47
N ALA A 113 -15.44 -20.60 11.67
CA ALA A 113 -14.78 -20.85 12.93
C ALA A 113 -13.75 -19.76 13.27
N ARG A 114 -14.17 -18.89 14.20
CA ARG A 114 -13.40 -17.96 15.05
C ARG A 114 -12.52 -16.95 14.31
N GLY A 115 -12.99 -15.70 14.34
CA GLY A 115 -12.19 -14.52 13.99
C GLY A 115 -10.86 -14.48 14.73
N GLY A 116 -9.79 -14.82 14.03
CA GLY A 116 -8.42 -14.63 14.51
C GLY A 116 -7.94 -13.22 14.18
N SER A 117 -8.01 -12.31 15.16
CA SER A 117 -6.97 -11.28 15.36
C SER A 117 -7.19 -10.58 16.71
N LEU A 118 -6.88 -11.27 17.81
CA LEU A 118 -6.47 -10.58 19.04
C LEU A 118 -5.22 -9.75 18.70
N HIS A 119 -5.25 -8.49 19.11
CA HIS A 119 -4.24 -7.48 18.82
C HIS A 119 -2.92 -7.81 19.55
N GLY A 120 -1.80 -7.56 18.87
CA GLY A 120 -0.44 -7.49 19.43
C GLY A 120 0.31 -6.32 18.79
#